data_AF-A0A6C0KLZ5-F1
#
_entry.id   AF-A0A6C0KLZ5-F1
#
_cell.length_a   1.000
_cell.length_b   1.000
_cell.length_c   1.000
_cell.angle_alpha   90.00
_cell.angle_beta   90.00
_cell.angle_gamma   90.00
#
_symmetry.space_group_name_H-M   'P 1'
#
loop_
_entity.id
_entity.type
_entity.pdbx_description
1 polymer ?
#
loop_
_entity_poly.entity_id
_entity_poly.type
_entity_poly.pdbx_seq_one_letter_code
_entity_poly.pdbx_strand_id
1 'polypeptide(L)'
;METQQPPPPQIVTSPLLHNIHDLLMRKLEVEGEQKMKLLELKVYDNYPQEYIDELDKIIASGEREFERVMGRKMTVMERRKIYG
;
A
#
# COMPACT_ATOMS: atom_id res chain seq x y z
N MET A 1 52.72 21.01 -9.86
CA MET A 1 52.18 20.19 -8.74
C MET A 1 50.87 19.61 -9.25
N GLU A 2 50.89 18.40 -9.81
CA GLU A 2 49.67 17.71 -10.24
C GLU A 2 49.16 16.85 -9.08
N THR A 3 47.98 17.17 -8.59
CA THR A 3 47.28 16.37 -7.58
C THR A 3 46.73 15.11 -8.25
N GLN A 4 47.37 13.96 -8.01
CA GLN A 4 46.79 12.67 -8.38
C GLN A 4 45.53 12.42 -7.55
N GLN A 5 44.38 12.46 -8.22
CA GLN A 5 43.11 12.06 -7.65
C GLN A 5 43.10 10.52 -7.52
N PRO A 6 42.73 9.94 -6.35
CA PRO A 6 42.69 8.49 -6.21
C PRO A 6 41.65 7.90 -7.18
N PRO A 7 41.91 6.69 -7.73
CA PRO A 7 40.96 6.06 -8.65
C PRO A 7 39.61 5.88 -7.94
N PRO A 8 38.49 6.12 -8.64
CA PRO A 8 37.16 5.89 -8.08
C PRO A 8 37.05 4.42 -7.63
N PRO A 9 36.33 4.13 -6.52
CA PRO A 9 36.17 2.78 -6.02
C PRO A 9 35.59 1.91 -7.14
N GLN A 10 36.40 0.97 -7.64
CA GLN A 10 35.92 -0.02 -8.58
C GLN A 10 34.94 -0.90 -7.81
N ILE A 11 33.64 -0.73 -8.08
CA ILE A 11 32.60 -1.60 -7.51
C ILE A 11 32.90 -3.00 -8.04
N VAL A 12 33.51 -3.83 -7.20
CA VAL A 12 33.79 -5.22 -7.51
C VAL A 12 32.45 -5.94 -7.50
N THR A 13 31.66 -5.83 -8.56
CA THR A 13 30.49 -6.68 -8.74
C THR A 13 31.02 -8.06 -9.10
N SER A 14 31.29 -8.88 -8.08
CA SER A 14 31.64 -10.28 -8.29
C SER A 14 30.59 -10.94 -9.20
N PRO A 15 30.97 -11.83 -10.14
CA PRO A 15 30.03 -12.53 -11.01
C PRO A 15 28.88 -13.21 -10.26
N LEU A 16 29.18 -13.69 -9.04
CA LEU A 16 28.20 -14.25 -8.12
C LEU A 16 27.14 -13.24 -7.66
N LEU A 17 27.53 -11.99 -7.42
CA LEU A 17 26.63 -10.90 -7.01
C LEU A 17 25.71 -10.47 -8.17
N HIS A 18 26.22 -10.49 -9.40
CA HIS A 18 25.43 -10.23 -10.61
C HIS A 18 24.35 -11.30 -10.81
N ASN A 19 24.69 -12.58 -10.66
CA ASN A 19 23.74 -13.68 -10.77
C ASN A 19 22.66 -13.64 -9.67
N ILE A 20 23.02 -13.26 -8.45
CA ILE A 20 22.06 -13.09 -7.35
C ILE A 20 21.14 -11.90 -7.64
N HIS A 21 21.69 -10.78 -8.11
CA HIS A 21 20.91 -9.61 -8.49
C HIS A 21 19.87 -9.95 -9.55
N ASP A 22 20.27 -10.63 -10.63
CA ASP A 22 19.37 -10.96 -11.74
C ASP A 22 18.29 -11.98 -11.32
N LEU A 23 18.65 -12.94 -10.46
CA LEU A 23 17.68 -13.87 -9.89
C LEU A 23 16.65 -13.14 -9.00
N LEU A 24 17.09 -12.17 -8.21
CA LEU A 24 16.21 -11.36 -7.35
C LEU A 24 15.28 -10.48 -8.19
N MET A 25 15.80 -9.82 -9.23
CA MET A 25 14.98 -8.99 -10.13
C MET A 25 13.92 -9.83 -10.84
N ARG A 26 14.31 -10.98 -11.38
CA ARG A 26 13.37 -11.91 -12.05
C ARG A 26 12.31 -12.45 -11.09
N LYS A 27 12.66 -12.71 -9.83
CA LYS A 27 11.70 -13.14 -8.79
C LYS A 27 10.72 -12.02 -8.45
N LEU A 28 11.19 -10.78 -8.34
CA LEU A 28 10.35 -9.61 -8.10
C LEU A 28 9.40 -9.33 -9.26
N GLU A 29 9.85 -9.51 -10.51
CA GLU A 29 8.99 -9.39 -11.70
C GLU A 29 7.88 -10.45 -11.70
N VAL A 30 8.22 -11.73 -11.50
CA VAL A 30 7.23 -12.82 -11.48
C VAL A 30 6.25 -12.67 -10.32
N GLU A 31 6.72 -12.34 -9.12
CA GLU A 31 5.85 -12.10 -7.96
C GLU A 31 4.98 -10.84 -8.14
N GLY A 32 5.54 -9.80 -8.78
CA GLY A 32 4.83 -8.57 -9.14
C GLY A 32 3.70 -8.82 -10.13
N GLU A 33 3.98 -9.55 -11.22
CA GLU A 33 2.99 -9.95 -12.23
C GLU A 33 1.91 -10.84 -11.65
N GLN A 34 2.26 -11.81 -10.79
CA GLN A 34 1.28 -12.67 -10.12
C GLN A 34 0.38 -11.88 -9.18
N LYS A 35 0.92 -10.95 -8.40
CA LYS A 35 0.12 -10.06 -7.54
C LYS A 35 -0.77 -9.14 -8.36
N MET A 36 -0.27 -8.59 -9.46
CA MET A 36 -1.03 -7.72 -10.34
C MET A 36 -2.20 -8.47 -10.98
N LYS A 37 -1.97 -9.69 -11.46
CA LYS A 37 -3.01 -10.57 -11.99
C LYS A 37 -4.04 -10.99 -10.93
N LEU A 38 -3.61 -11.19 -9.68
CA LEU A 38 -4.51 -11.46 -8.54
C LEU A 38 -5.36 -10.25 -8.18
N LEU A 39 -4.81 -9.03 -8.33
CA LEU A 39 -5.52 -7.78 -8.11
C LEU A 39 -6.49 -7.50 -9.27
N GLU A 40 -6.09 -7.71 -10.51
CA GLU A 40 -6.97 -7.57 -11.69
C GLU A 40 -8.17 -8.52 -11.63
N LEU A 41 -8.00 -9.74 -11.10
CA LEU A 41 -9.10 -10.70 -10.94
C LEU A 41 -10.05 -10.39 -9.76
N LYS A 42 -9.66 -9.55 -8.81
CA LYS A 42 -10.43 -9.31 -7.57
C LYS A 42 -11.21 -8.00 -7.53
N VAL A 43 -10.99 -7.07 -8.46
CA VAL A 43 -11.42 -5.68 -8.25
C VAL A 43 -12.85 -5.37 -8.72
N TYR A 44 -13.55 -6.16 -9.54
CA TYR A 44 -14.82 -5.65 -10.12
C TYR A 44 -16.13 -6.43 -9.97
N ASP A 45 -16.16 -7.74 -9.74
CA ASP A 45 -17.43 -8.44 -10.03
C ASP A 45 -18.22 -9.03 -8.86
N ASN A 46 -17.75 -9.05 -7.60
CA ASN A 46 -18.51 -9.76 -6.54
C ASN A 46 -18.47 -9.21 -5.10
N TYR A 47 -17.84 -8.07 -4.82
CA TYR A 47 -17.76 -7.55 -3.43
C TYR A 47 -18.34 -6.16 -3.16
N PRO A 48 -19.32 -5.61 -3.90
CA PRO A 48 -19.90 -4.32 -3.53
C PRO A 48 -20.65 -4.41 -2.19
N GLN A 49 -21.41 -5.48 -1.94
CA GLN A 49 -22.24 -5.56 -0.74
C GLN A 49 -21.41 -5.77 0.53
N GLU A 50 -20.46 -6.71 0.53
CA GLU A 50 -19.61 -6.93 1.71
C GLU A 50 -18.80 -5.69 2.06
N TYR A 51 -18.31 -4.97 1.04
CA TYR A 51 -17.60 -3.70 1.24
C TYR A 51 -18.51 -2.60 1.78
N ILE A 52 -19.74 -2.48 1.26
CA ILE A 52 -20.76 -1.56 1.80
C ILE A 52 -21.09 -1.90 3.25
N ASP A 53 -21.27 -3.19 3.57
CA ASP A 53 -21.56 -3.65 4.93
C ASP A 53 -20.40 -3.35 5.90
N GLU A 54 -19.15 -3.44 5.43
CA GLU A 54 -17.97 -3.03 6.20
C GLU A 54 -17.94 -1.52 6.42
N LEU A 55 -18.23 -0.72 5.40
CA LEU A 55 -18.34 0.74 5.53
C LEU A 55 -19.44 1.14 6.52
N ASP A 56 -20.60 0.50 6.47
CA ASP A 56 -21.71 0.75 7.40
C ASP A 56 -21.31 0.43 8.85
N LYS A 57 -20.56 -0.66 9.09
CA LYS A 57 -20.02 -0.98 10.42
C LYS A 57 -19.06 0.10 10.91
N ILE A 58 -18.19 0.61 10.05
CA ILE A 58 -17.22 1.66 10.39
C ILE A 58 -17.94 2.95 10.76
N ILE A 59 -18.91 3.37 9.93
CA ILE A 59 -19.72 4.58 10.18
C ILE A 59 -20.45 4.42 11.51
N ALA A 60 -21.20 3.33 11.71
CA ALA A 60 -21.96 3.09 12.93
C ALA A 60 -21.07 3.05 14.19
N SER A 61 -19.86 2.50 14.08
CA SER A 61 -18.88 2.50 15.17
C SER A 61 -18.46 3.92 15.54
N GLY A 62 -18.11 4.74 14.55
CA GLY A 62 -17.69 6.12 14.79
C GLY A 62 -18.84 7.03 15.25
N GLU A 63 -20.08 6.78 14.84
CA GLU A 63 -21.25 7.49 15.38
C GLU A 63 -21.45 7.23 16.86
N ARG A 64 -21.31 5.96 17.30
CA ARG A 64 -21.40 5.59 18.71
C ARG A 64 -20.27 6.22 19.53
N GLU A 65 -19.05 6.22 19.00
CA GLU A 65 -17.92 6.84 19.68
C GLU A 65 -18.08 8.36 19.77
N PHE A 66 -18.55 9.01 18.70
CA PHE A 66 -18.88 10.43 18.72
C PHE A 66 -19.93 10.74 19.77
N GLU A 67 -21.00 9.94 19.85
CA GLU A 67 -22.05 10.12 20.86
C GLU A 67 -21.52 9.92 22.28
N ARG A 68 -20.64 8.93 22.48
CA ARG A 68 -19.98 8.68 23.78
C ARG A 68 -19.11 9.86 24.22
N VAL A 69 -18.36 10.46 23.31
CA VAL A 69 -17.42 11.54 23.59
C VAL A 69 -18.12 12.90 23.71
N MET A 70 -19.09 13.17 22.83
CA MET A 70 -19.74 14.48 22.72
C MET A 70 -21.05 14.57 23.48
N GLY A 71 -21.59 13.44 23.97
CA GLY A 71 -22.88 13.37 24.65
C GLY A 71 -24.08 13.71 23.75
N ARG A 72 -23.89 13.73 22.42
CA ARG A 72 -24.92 14.02 21.43
C ARG A 72 -24.68 13.27 20.13
N LYS A 73 -25.75 13.08 19.36
CA LYS A 73 -25.66 12.52 18.02
C LYS A 73 -24.90 13.43 17.06
N MET A 74 -24.20 12.80 16.12
CA MET A 74 -23.49 13.47 15.03
C MET A 74 -24.49 14.13 14.09
N THR A 75 -24.22 15.37 13.68
CA THR A 75 -25.02 16.06 12.67
C THR A 75 -24.65 15.61 11.26
N VAL A 76 -25.53 15.84 10.29
CA VAL A 76 -25.25 15.52 8.86
C VAL A 76 -24.00 16.23 8.36
N MET A 77 -23.74 17.47 8.79
CA MET A 77 -22.54 18.21 8.40
C MET A 77 -21.26 17.58 8.96
N GLU A 78 -21.29 17.12 10.21
CA GLU A 78 -20.15 16.45 10.85
C GLU A 78 -19.90 15.08 10.22
N ARG A 79 -20.96 14.32 9.95
CA ARG A 79 -20.86 13.03 9.25
C ARG A 79 -20.24 13.19 7.87
N ARG A 80 -20.68 14.21 7.11
CA ARG A 80 -20.10 14.53 5.81
C ARG A 80 -18.64 14.96 5.91
N LYS A 81 -18.26 15.72 6.95
CA LYS A 81 -16.86 16.15 7.13
C LYS A 81 -15.92 14.98 7.49
N ILE A 82 -16.43 13.94 8.13
CA ILE A 82 -15.64 12.80 8.60
C ILE A 82 -15.60 11.66 7.57
N TYR A 83 -16.70 11.41 6.86
CA TYR A 83 -16.87 10.23 5.99
C TYR A 83 -17.19 10.54 4.51
N GLY A 84 -17.45 11.81 4.16
CA GLY A 84 -17.84 12.22 2.79
C GLY A 84 -16.83 13.14 2.14
#